data_AF-A0A9D5F641-F1
#
_entry.id   AF-A0A9D5F641-F1
#
_cell.length_a   1.000
_cell.length_b   1.000
_cell.length_c   1.000
_cell.angle_alpha   90.00
_cell.angle_beta   90.00
_cell.angle_gamma   90.00
#
_symmetry.space_group_name_H-M   'P 1'
#
loop_
_entity.id
_entity.type
_entity.pdbx_description
1 polymer ?
#
loop_
_entity_poly.entity_id
_entity_poly.type
_entity_poly.pdbx_seq_one_letter_code
_entity_poly.pdbx_strand_id
1 'polypeptide(L)'
;MPRPTGYTNTWIASLTGSAPIDSLISGYKWESTKWYSPGAVTSLTYSFIVPGVSVFAPNYSFDNEPKAAYALTDTQKVAAMGALSSWAAVANITFQLTGESSTSVGDLRFGGYSLLDSDAAAWAYTPSEKPNGGDIWIGPNTSQLFPDKGTYDFMTFIHEIGHAIGLKHSFAPSATNAVTLDPAFDDVGYTVMSYNNNYSYLPTTPMVLDILAIQSLYGANNQWMTGNNVYSWTPTQSVFETIWDAGGVDTIDASNQLAAVSLNLTEGQYSKIGQAFTDQGGNAFNQGLAIAYGAKIENATGSAFNDTLIGNALDNTLIGGAGADYMEGGAGNDSYVVDNVGDVVIEQGPSASDIDSVYSYIDYTLGATLENLNLVGNAVNATGNSLNNTLRGNDGDNVLDGGAGADIMIGGLGNDTYIVDNSADVISETSSQANEIDTVRASANYALNANLENLYLTGTGNIYGIGNAQNNLLVGNDGNNQLVGGAGLDTMIGGKGNDAYGIDQVGELALVQELANEGTDLLVIEYSATAQANIIDLNQTSLLHIEDVAITGAGGFTVYGNTS
;
A
#
# COMPACT_ATOMS: atom_id res chain seq x y z
N MET A 1 -14.40 4.76 -56.31
CA MET A 1 -14.76 5.62 -55.17
C MET A 1 -13.80 5.24 -54.07
N PRO A 2 -13.11 6.13 -53.34
CA PRO A 2 -12.23 5.66 -52.29
C PRO A 2 -13.09 5.01 -51.21
N ARG A 3 -13.36 3.72 -51.41
CA ARG A 3 -13.46 2.76 -50.34
C ARG A 3 -12.03 2.75 -49.81
N PRO A 4 -11.81 3.02 -48.52
CA PRO A 4 -10.48 2.94 -47.94
C PRO A 4 -9.90 1.61 -48.39
N THR A 5 -8.75 1.60 -49.05
CA THR A 5 -8.15 0.33 -49.51
C THR A 5 -7.65 -0.55 -48.35
N GLY A 6 -7.93 -0.14 -47.11
CA GLY A 6 -7.69 -0.89 -45.88
C GLY A 6 -8.65 -0.51 -44.75
N TYR A 7 -9.96 -0.38 -45.00
CA TYR A 7 -10.91 -0.22 -43.89
C TYR A 7 -10.94 -1.48 -43.04
N THR A 8 -10.92 -1.30 -41.73
CA THR A 8 -11.17 -2.34 -40.76
C THR A 8 -12.65 -2.72 -40.86
N ASN A 9 -12.99 -4.01 -40.94
CA ASN A 9 -14.40 -4.40 -40.97
C ASN A 9 -15.09 -4.05 -39.66
N THR A 10 -16.41 -4.06 -39.66
CA THR A 10 -17.20 -3.91 -38.42
C THR A 10 -17.91 -5.19 -38.06
N TRP A 11 -18.13 -5.39 -36.76
CA TRP A 11 -18.87 -6.52 -36.22
C TRP A 11 -19.94 -6.04 -35.23
N ILE A 12 -20.99 -6.85 -35.04
CA ILE A 12 -22.01 -6.57 -34.04
C ILE A 12 -21.39 -6.75 -32.65
N ALA A 13 -21.47 -5.71 -31.82
CA ALA A 13 -21.03 -5.79 -30.44
C ALA A 13 -22.02 -6.64 -29.62
N SER A 14 -21.49 -7.61 -28.86
CA SER A 14 -22.28 -8.36 -27.90
C SER A 14 -22.47 -7.55 -26.62
N LEU A 15 -23.66 -7.61 -26.04
CA LEU A 15 -23.91 -7.11 -24.68
C LEU A 15 -23.38 -8.09 -23.65
N THR A 16 -22.92 -7.56 -22.53
CA THR A 16 -22.29 -8.29 -21.42
C THR A 16 -23.30 -8.85 -20.42
N GLY A 17 -24.52 -8.28 -20.38
CA GLY A 17 -25.52 -8.54 -19.35
C GLY A 17 -25.36 -7.65 -18.11
N SER A 18 -24.34 -6.79 -18.06
CA SER A 18 -24.13 -5.79 -17.01
C SER A 18 -24.67 -4.45 -17.48
N ALA A 19 -25.75 -3.96 -16.86
CA ALA A 19 -26.44 -2.74 -17.30
C ALA A 19 -25.54 -1.49 -17.35
N PRO A 20 -24.64 -1.21 -16.39
CA PRO A 20 -23.72 -0.07 -16.49
C PRO A 20 -22.83 -0.12 -17.73
N ILE A 21 -22.29 -1.30 -18.05
CA ILE A 21 -21.43 -1.52 -19.23
C ILE A 21 -22.26 -1.43 -20.52
N ASP A 22 -23.36 -2.18 -20.56
CA ASP A 22 -24.21 -2.29 -21.73
C ASP A 22 -24.86 -0.94 -22.08
N SER A 23 -25.07 -0.04 -21.11
CA SER A 23 -25.57 1.31 -21.36
C SER A 23 -24.69 2.15 -22.27
N LEU A 24 -23.40 1.82 -22.39
CA LEU A 24 -22.43 2.55 -23.21
C LEU A 24 -22.16 1.88 -24.56
N ILE A 25 -22.62 0.65 -24.81
CA ILE A 25 -22.33 -0.05 -26.07
C ILE A 25 -23.27 0.44 -27.18
N SER A 26 -22.73 0.97 -28.28
CA SER A 26 -23.54 1.46 -29.41
C SER A 26 -24.28 0.34 -30.15
N GLY A 27 -23.65 -0.83 -30.26
CA GLY A 27 -24.12 -2.01 -31.00
C GLY A 27 -23.16 -2.51 -32.09
N TYR A 28 -22.15 -1.71 -32.45
CA TYR A 28 -21.11 -2.11 -33.40
C TYR A 28 -19.71 -1.79 -32.87
N LYS A 29 -18.73 -2.58 -33.31
CA LYS A 29 -17.30 -2.37 -33.03
C LYS A 29 -16.46 -2.63 -34.27
N TRP A 30 -15.23 -2.15 -34.29
CA TRP A 30 -14.26 -2.52 -35.32
C TRP A 30 -13.72 -3.95 -35.08
N GLU A 31 -13.50 -4.69 -36.15
CA GLU A 31 -13.02 -6.07 -36.12
C GLU A 31 -11.49 -6.11 -35.95
N SER A 32 -10.97 -6.87 -34.98
CA SER A 32 -9.52 -7.00 -34.76
C SER A 32 -8.82 -7.79 -35.87
N THR A 33 -9.44 -8.90 -36.29
CA THR A 33 -9.00 -9.80 -37.35
C THR A 33 -10.23 -10.47 -37.95
N LYS A 34 -10.18 -10.85 -39.23
CA LYS A 34 -11.26 -11.56 -39.96
C LYS A 34 -11.76 -12.86 -39.29
N TRP A 35 -11.09 -13.32 -38.23
CA TRP A 35 -11.44 -14.46 -37.41
C TRP A 35 -11.25 -14.11 -35.93
N TYR A 36 -12.20 -14.48 -35.07
CA TYR A 36 -12.14 -14.22 -33.62
C TYR A 36 -10.89 -14.87 -33.00
N SER A 37 -10.07 -14.05 -32.34
CA SER A 37 -8.98 -14.50 -31.48
C SER A 37 -9.04 -13.73 -30.16
N PRO A 38 -9.22 -14.41 -29.02
CA PRO A 38 -9.06 -13.77 -27.71
C PRO A 38 -7.66 -13.14 -27.63
N GLY A 39 -7.58 -11.84 -27.33
CA GLY A 39 -6.32 -11.09 -27.25
C GLY A 39 -5.82 -10.49 -28.57
N ALA A 40 -6.62 -10.53 -29.65
CA ALA A 40 -6.27 -9.79 -30.87
C ALA A 40 -6.37 -8.27 -30.64
N VAL A 41 -5.33 -7.56 -31.04
CA VAL A 41 -5.31 -6.10 -31.05
C VAL A 41 -6.02 -5.59 -32.30
N THR A 42 -6.96 -4.67 -32.13
CA THR A 42 -7.59 -3.97 -33.24
C THR A 42 -6.68 -2.85 -33.73
N SER A 43 -6.13 -2.98 -34.93
CA SER A 43 -5.32 -1.94 -35.56
C SER A 43 -6.18 -1.01 -36.40
N LEU A 44 -6.37 0.21 -35.90
CA LEU A 44 -7.09 1.28 -36.59
C LEU A 44 -6.11 2.32 -37.13
N THR A 45 -6.45 2.88 -38.26
CA THR A 45 -5.76 4.04 -38.84
C THR A 45 -6.57 5.30 -38.63
N TYR A 46 -5.90 6.44 -38.54
CA TYR A 46 -6.57 7.74 -38.50
C TYR A 46 -5.94 8.74 -39.47
N SER A 47 -6.73 9.72 -39.92
CA SER A 47 -6.25 10.80 -40.78
C SER A 47 -6.97 12.12 -40.47
N PHE A 48 -6.41 13.23 -40.94
CA PHE A 48 -6.99 14.56 -40.78
C PHE A 48 -7.49 15.08 -42.12
N ILE A 49 -8.76 15.47 -42.16
CA ILE A 49 -9.43 15.98 -43.35
C ILE A 49 -8.79 17.31 -43.77
N VAL A 50 -8.47 17.40 -45.05
CA VAL A 50 -7.93 18.61 -45.70
C VAL A 50 -8.94 19.07 -46.75
N PRO A 51 -9.71 20.15 -46.50
CA PRO A 51 -10.69 20.66 -47.44
C PRO A 51 -10.09 20.92 -48.83
N GLY A 52 -10.78 20.45 -49.87
CA GLY A 52 -10.31 20.54 -51.26
C GLY A 52 -9.30 19.47 -51.68
N VAL A 53 -8.77 18.66 -50.75
CA VAL A 53 -7.87 17.52 -51.03
C VAL A 53 -8.54 16.19 -50.66
N SER A 54 -9.17 16.13 -49.48
CA SER A 54 -9.94 14.97 -49.03
C SER A 54 -11.07 14.62 -50.00
N VAL A 55 -11.24 13.33 -50.26
CA VAL A 55 -12.27 12.80 -51.17
C VAL A 55 -13.32 12.03 -50.37
N PHE A 56 -14.59 12.26 -50.67
CA PHE A 56 -15.72 11.64 -49.97
C PHE A 56 -16.64 10.90 -50.96
N ALA A 57 -17.42 9.94 -50.45
CA ALA A 57 -18.42 9.26 -51.26
C ALA A 57 -19.54 10.24 -51.71
N PRO A 58 -20.11 10.10 -52.91
CA PRO A 58 -21.19 10.98 -53.39
C PRO A 58 -22.43 11.02 -52.50
N ASN A 59 -22.71 9.94 -51.75
CA ASN A 59 -23.79 9.84 -50.76
C ASN A 59 -23.19 9.62 -49.36
N TYR A 60 -22.25 10.47 -48.98
CA TYR A 60 -21.52 10.37 -47.70
C TYR A 60 -22.45 10.40 -46.49
N SER A 61 -23.34 11.40 -46.43
CA SER A 61 -24.32 11.61 -45.37
C SER A 61 -25.49 12.46 -45.89
N PHE A 62 -26.51 12.67 -45.07
CA PHE A 62 -27.60 13.59 -45.39
C PHE A 62 -27.14 15.06 -45.33
N ASP A 63 -26.38 15.42 -44.31
CA ASP A 63 -25.92 16.79 -44.03
C ASP A 63 -24.76 17.24 -44.94
N ASN A 64 -24.06 16.27 -45.54
CA ASN A 64 -22.99 16.46 -46.52
C ASN A 64 -21.90 17.42 -46.00
N GLU A 65 -21.41 17.11 -44.79
CA GLU A 65 -20.34 17.78 -44.05
C GLU A 65 -19.14 18.16 -44.93
N PRO A 66 -18.69 17.32 -45.87
CA PRO A 66 -17.58 17.66 -46.76
C PRO A 66 -17.72 19.00 -47.52
N LYS A 67 -18.94 19.48 -47.77
CA LYS A 67 -19.18 20.75 -48.46
C LYS A 67 -18.83 21.98 -47.64
N ALA A 68 -18.87 21.87 -46.30
CA ALA A 68 -18.59 22.96 -45.38
C ALA A 68 -17.48 22.58 -44.38
N ALA A 69 -16.60 21.67 -44.81
CA ALA A 69 -15.49 21.18 -44.02
C ALA A 69 -14.38 22.23 -43.87
N TYR A 70 -13.78 22.29 -42.69
CA TYR A 70 -12.53 23.02 -42.43
C TYR A 70 -11.47 22.08 -41.86
N ALA A 71 -10.20 22.44 -42.03
CA ALA A 71 -9.09 21.68 -41.46
C ALA A 71 -8.96 21.99 -39.97
N LEU A 72 -8.74 20.96 -39.14
CA LEU A 72 -8.38 21.17 -37.75
C LEU A 72 -7.03 21.90 -37.65
N THR A 73 -6.91 22.76 -36.63
CA THR A 73 -5.65 23.41 -36.27
C THR A 73 -4.64 22.40 -35.76
N ASP A 74 -3.35 22.75 -35.77
CA ASP A 74 -2.31 21.81 -35.30
C ASP A 74 -2.44 21.49 -33.81
N THR A 75 -2.92 22.42 -32.98
CA THR A 75 -3.20 22.19 -31.56
C THR A 75 -4.38 21.23 -31.36
N GLN A 76 -5.45 21.36 -32.16
CA GLN A 76 -6.55 20.40 -32.17
C GLN A 76 -6.11 19.00 -32.63
N LYS A 77 -5.20 18.89 -33.61
CA LYS A 77 -4.63 17.60 -34.01
C LYS A 77 -3.84 16.94 -32.88
N VAL A 78 -3.05 17.72 -32.14
CA VAL A 78 -2.32 17.24 -30.96
C VAL A 78 -3.28 16.73 -29.89
N ALA A 79 -4.36 17.47 -29.61
CA ALA A 79 -5.38 17.01 -28.66
C ALA A 79 -6.08 15.73 -29.11
N ALA A 80 -6.47 15.61 -30.39
CA ALA A 80 -7.04 14.39 -30.95
C ALA A 80 -6.09 13.19 -30.80
N MET A 81 -4.78 13.38 -31.05
CA MET A 81 -3.77 12.34 -30.85
C MET A 81 -3.59 11.94 -29.38
N GLY A 82 -3.66 12.91 -28.46
CA GLY A 82 -3.66 12.65 -27.02
C GLY A 82 -4.86 11.83 -26.57
N ALA A 83 -6.05 12.19 -27.07
CA ALA A 83 -7.29 11.45 -26.79
C ALA A 83 -7.27 10.02 -27.38
N LEU A 84 -6.78 9.83 -28.62
CA LEU A 84 -6.54 8.49 -29.19
C LEU A 84 -5.59 7.66 -28.31
N SER A 85 -4.52 8.28 -27.82
CA SER A 85 -3.54 7.61 -26.94
C SER A 85 -4.19 7.17 -25.62
N SER A 86 -5.11 7.96 -25.06
CA SER A 86 -5.82 7.60 -23.83
C SER A 86 -6.73 6.37 -23.99
N TRP A 87 -7.36 6.19 -25.16
CA TRP A 87 -8.12 4.98 -25.48
C TRP A 87 -7.23 3.76 -25.74
N ALA A 88 -6.09 3.95 -26.42
CA ALA A 88 -5.12 2.88 -26.65
C ALA A 88 -4.42 2.42 -25.36
N ALA A 89 -4.29 3.30 -24.36
CA ALA A 89 -3.74 2.94 -23.07
C ALA A 89 -4.57 1.86 -22.36
N VAL A 90 -5.90 1.93 -22.46
CA VAL A 90 -6.82 1.12 -21.64
C VAL A 90 -7.35 -0.14 -22.34
N ALA A 91 -7.28 -0.23 -23.67
CA ALA A 91 -7.83 -1.34 -24.44
C ALA A 91 -6.90 -1.80 -25.57
N ASN A 92 -7.08 -3.03 -26.06
CA ASN A 92 -6.30 -3.60 -27.17
C ASN A 92 -6.69 -2.98 -28.52
N ILE A 93 -6.51 -1.68 -28.65
CA ILE A 93 -6.70 -0.89 -29.86
C ILE A 93 -5.42 -0.12 -30.09
N THR A 94 -4.96 -0.07 -31.34
CA THR A 94 -3.83 0.77 -31.74
C THR A 94 -4.29 1.75 -32.81
N PHE A 95 -3.71 2.95 -32.78
CA PHE A 95 -4.03 4.00 -33.74
C PHE A 95 -2.78 4.43 -34.51
N GLN A 96 -2.82 4.30 -35.83
CA GLN A 96 -1.72 4.69 -36.71
C GLN A 96 -2.14 5.82 -37.65
N LEU A 97 -1.39 6.92 -37.65
CA LEU A 97 -1.61 8.00 -38.60
C LEU A 97 -1.36 7.51 -40.02
N THR A 98 -2.31 7.77 -40.92
CA THR A 98 -2.20 7.49 -42.35
C THR A 98 -2.42 8.76 -43.18
N GLY A 99 -2.09 8.69 -44.47
CA GLY A 99 -2.28 9.79 -45.40
C GLY A 99 -3.76 9.98 -45.76
N GLU A 100 -4.13 11.22 -46.09
CA GLU A 100 -5.46 11.64 -46.52
C GLU A 100 -5.44 11.95 -48.04
N SER A 101 -6.06 11.10 -48.85
CA SER A 101 -6.01 11.16 -50.31
C SER A 101 -7.17 10.41 -50.98
N SER A 102 -7.22 10.42 -52.32
CA SER A 102 -8.22 9.68 -53.11
C SER A 102 -8.07 8.15 -53.06
N THR A 103 -7.04 7.61 -52.42
CA THR A 103 -6.76 6.15 -52.34
C THR A 103 -6.33 5.70 -50.95
N SER A 104 -6.18 6.61 -49.98
CA SER A 104 -5.79 6.31 -48.60
C SER A 104 -6.48 7.30 -47.70
N VAL A 105 -7.21 6.80 -46.70
CA VAL A 105 -7.84 7.57 -45.62
C VAL A 105 -7.84 6.69 -44.37
N GLY A 106 -7.94 7.28 -43.19
CA GLY A 106 -8.05 6.54 -41.93
C GLY A 106 -9.39 5.83 -41.78
N ASP A 107 -9.43 4.85 -40.87
CA ASP A 107 -10.68 4.31 -40.31
C ASP A 107 -11.41 5.39 -39.52
N LEU A 108 -10.66 6.24 -38.82
CA LEU A 108 -11.16 7.44 -38.14
C LEU A 108 -10.65 8.69 -38.85
N ARG A 109 -11.55 9.55 -39.32
CA ARG A 109 -11.16 10.79 -40.02
C ARG A 109 -11.63 12.00 -39.24
N PHE A 110 -10.70 12.88 -38.91
CA PHE A 110 -10.96 14.06 -38.11
C PHE A 110 -11.04 15.30 -38.99
N GLY A 111 -12.16 16.02 -38.95
CA GLY A 111 -12.36 17.26 -39.68
C GLY A 111 -13.19 18.26 -38.90
N GLY A 112 -13.19 19.52 -39.33
CA GLY A 112 -14.11 20.52 -38.81
C GLY A 112 -15.35 20.66 -39.71
N TYR A 113 -16.53 20.92 -39.16
CA TYR A 113 -17.75 21.17 -39.93
C TYR A 113 -18.40 22.49 -39.51
N SER A 114 -18.39 23.47 -40.43
CA SER A 114 -18.83 24.85 -40.13
C SER A 114 -20.34 25.05 -40.02
N LEU A 115 -21.16 24.07 -40.41
CA LEU A 115 -22.62 24.11 -40.32
C LEU A 115 -23.17 23.16 -39.24
N LEU A 116 -22.31 22.70 -38.33
CA LEU A 116 -22.76 21.95 -37.16
C LEU A 116 -23.74 22.83 -36.36
N ASP A 117 -24.80 22.20 -35.83
CA ASP A 117 -25.80 22.91 -35.01
C ASP A 117 -25.11 23.68 -33.88
N SER A 118 -25.60 24.88 -33.56
CA SER A 118 -25.04 25.70 -32.48
C SER A 118 -25.11 25.00 -31.12
N ASP A 119 -26.03 24.05 -30.97
CA ASP A 119 -26.22 23.26 -29.76
C ASP A 119 -25.30 22.01 -29.70
N ALA A 120 -24.50 21.74 -30.73
CA ALA A 120 -23.54 20.65 -30.79
C ALA A 120 -22.10 21.17 -30.85
N ALA A 121 -21.23 20.62 -30.00
CA ALA A 121 -19.80 20.93 -30.00
C ALA A 121 -19.03 20.12 -31.06
N ALA A 122 -19.46 18.87 -31.27
CA ALA A 122 -18.91 17.94 -32.25
C ALA A 122 -19.94 16.84 -32.56
N TRP A 123 -19.59 15.96 -33.50
CA TRP A 123 -20.36 14.77 -33.87
C TRP A 123 -19.41 13.68 -34.37
N ALA A 124 -19.70 12.42 -34.04
CA ALA A 124 -19.00 11.28 -34.59
C ALA A 124 -19.95 10.20 -35.10
N TYR A 125 -19.50 9.48 -36.12
CA TYR A 125 -20.18 8.30 -36.62
C TYR A 125 -19.63 7.04 -35.96
N THR A 126 -20.51 6.23 -35.39
CA THR A 126 -20.17 4.92 -34.82
C THR A 126 -19.54 3.99 -35.86
N PRO A 127 -18.82 2.92 -35.45
CA PRO A 127 -18.28 1.93 -36.37
C PRO A 127 -19.34 1.44 -37.36
N SER A 128 -19.08 1.59 -38.66
CA SER A 128 -19.91 0.96 -39.70
C SER A 128 -19.14 0.77 -41.01
N GLU A 129 -19.66 -0.09 -41.89
CA GLU A 129 -19.15 -0.24 -43.27
C GLU A 129 -19.62 0.88 -44.21
N LYS A 130 -20.34 1.89 -43.71
CA LYS A 130 -20.76 3.04 -44.52
C LYS A 130 -19.58 4.00 -44.72
N PRO A 131 -19.60 4.83 -45.78
CA PRO A 131 -18.49 5.74 -46.08
C PRO A 131 -18.15 6.78 -45.01
N ASN A 132 -19.02 6.99 -44.03
CA ASN A 132 -18.86 7.93 -42.94
C ASN A 132 -18.56 7.25 -41.59
N GLY A 133 -18.55 5.93 -41.50
CA GLY A 133 -18.28 5.23 -40.24
C GLY A 133 -16.90 5.57 -39.70
N GLY A 134 -16.82 5.97 -38.42
CA GLY A 134 -15.57 6.39 -37.77
C GLY A 134 -15.19 7.86 -37.98
N ASP A 135 -15.85 8.58 -38.89
CA ASP A 135 -15.55 10.00 -39.12
C ASP A 135 -16.03 10.86 -37.94
N ILE A 136 -15.19 11.82 -37.55
CA ILE A 136 -15.39 12.74 -36.43
C ILE A 136 -15.33 14.18 -36.95
N TRP A 137 -16.39 14.93 -36.67
CA TRP A 137 -16.59 16.31 -37.10
C TRP A 137 -16.65 17.25 -35.90
N ILE A 138 -15.69 18.15 -35.82
CA ILE A 138 -15.60 19.17 -34.77
C ILE A 138 -16.34 20.43 -35.22
N GLY A 139 -17.20 20.97 -34.37
CA GLY A 139 -17.92 22.20 -34.62
C GLY A 139 -17.08 23.46 -34.39
N PRO A 140 -17.49 24.61 -34.95
CA PRO A 140 -16.76 25.87 -34.80
C PRO A 140 -16.77 26.43 -33.38
N ASN A 141 -17.63 25.91 -32.49
CA ASN A 141 -17.67 26.32 -31.08
C ASN A 141 -16.55 25.66 -30.25
N THR A 142 -16.09 24.47 -30.66
CA THR A 142 -14.90 23.78 -30.13
C THR A 142 -13.65 24.42 -30.73
N SER A 143 -13.34 25.61 -30.21
CA SER A 143 -12.45 26.60 -30.82
C SER A 143 -11.36 27.11 -29.89
N GLN A 144 -11.15 26.45 -28.75
CA GLN A 144 -10.06 26.80 -27.86
C GLN A 144 -8.72 26.73 -28.60
N LEU A 145 -7.90 27.76 -28.39
CA LEU A 145 -6.61 27.87 -29.07
C LEU A 145 -5.67 26.70 -28.69
N PHE A 146 -5.78 26.25 -27.43
CA PHE A 146 -5.04 25.12 -26.86
C PHE A 146 -6.02 24.19 -26.13
N PRO A 147 -6.56 23.18 -26.82
CA PRO A 147 -7.45 22.19 -26.21
C PRO A 147 -6.65 21.20 -25.36
N ASP A 148 -6.15 21.69 -24.23
CA ASP A 148 -5.31 20.94 -23.30
C ASP A 148 -6.13 20.05 -22.37
N LYS A 149 -5.49 19.08 -21.73
CA LYS A 149 -6.10 18.24 -20.69
C LYS A 149 -6.82 19.10 -19.63
N GLY A 150 -8.02 18.69 -19.23
CA GLY A 150 -8.85 19.45 -18.30
C GLY A 150 -9.83 20.42 -18.96
N THR A 151 -9.69 20.68 -20.27
CA THR A 151 -10.60 21.54 -21.01
C THR A 151 -11.76 20.76 -21.63
N TYR A 152 -12.84 21.48 -21.94
CA TYR A 152 -14.00 20.94 -22.63
C TYR A 152 -13.67 20.45 -24.04
N ASP A 153 -12.85 21.19 -24.78
CA ASP A 153 -12.45 20.81 -26.13
C ASP A 153 -11.63 19.52 -26.14
N PHE A 154 -10.73 19.32 -25.16
CA PHE A 154 -9.98 18.06 -25.03
C PHE A 154 -10.89 16.88 -24.68
N MET A 155 -11.78 17.04 -23.69
CA MET A 155 -12.76 16.02 -23.33
C MET A 155 -13.67 15.67 -24.52
N THR A 156 -14.03 16.67 -25.34
CA THR A 156 -14.83 16.45 -26.56
C THR A 156 -14.12 15.50 -27.52
N PHE A 157 -12.79 15.61 -27.70
CA PHE A 157 -12.06 14.62 -28.50
C PHE A 157 -12.14 13.21 -27.90
N ILE A 158 -12.00 13.05 -26.58
CA ILE A 158 -12.15 11.73 -25.92
C ILE A 158 -13.54 11.16 -26.19
N HIS A 159 -14.58 11.98 -25.98
CA HIS A 159 -15.99 11.63 -26.19
C HIS A 159 -16.28 11.17 -27.62
N GLU A 160 -15.93 11.98 -28.61
CA GLU A 160 -16.21 11.67 -30.01
C GLU A 160 -15.42 10.46 -30.53
N ILE A 161 -14.20 10.27 -30.03
CA ILE A 161 -13.46 9.03 -30.31
C ILE A 161 -14.18 7.83 -29.70
N GLY A 162 -14.72 7.96 -28.47
CA GLY A 162 -15.56 6.95 -27.84
C GLY A 162 -16.69 6.50 -28.75
N HIS A 163 -17.42 7.44 -29.36
CA HIS A 163 -18.40 7.13 -30.39
C HIS A 163 -17.81 6.42 -31.60
N ALA A 164 -16.74 6.95 -32.18
CA ALA A 164 -16.09 6.39 -33.37
C ALA A 164 -15.54 4.98 -33.17
N ILE A 165 -15.28 4.57 -31.92
CA ILE A 165 -14.85 3.21 -31.54
C ILE A 165 -15.96 2.37 -30.93
N GLY A 166 -17.21 2.84 -30.89
CA GLY A 166 -18.37 1.99 -30.63
C GLY A 166 -19.11 2.25 -29.33
N LEU A 167 -18.83 3.35 -28.63
CA LEU A 167 -19.63 3.77 -27.49
C LEU A 167 -20.82 4.65 -27.91
N LYS A 168 -21.85 4.71 -27.07
CA LYS A 168 -23.00 5.62 -27.20
C LYS A 168 -23.15 6.44 -25.92
N HIS A 169 -23.97 7.49 -25.99
CA HIS A 169 -24.37 8.22 -24.80
C HIS A 169 -25.04 7.30 -23.78
N SER A 170 -24.68 7.48 -22.52
CA SER A 170 -25.21 6.77 -21.33
C SER A 170 -26.73 6.82 -21.24
N PHE A 171 -27.34 7.98 -21.55
CA PHE A 171 -28.77 8.25 -21.40
C PHE A 171 -29.61 7.95 -22.65
N ALA A 172 -29.00 7.78 -23.83
CA ALA A 172 -29.73 7.67 -25.08
C ALA A 172 -29.83 6.21 -25.57
N PRO A 173 -31.03 5.67 -25.81
CA PRO A 173 -31.16 4.38 -26.48
C PRO A 173 -30.72 4.51 -27.95
N SER A 174 -30.16 3.44 -28.51
CA SER A 174 -29.87 3.30 -29.94
C SER A 174 -30.81 2.28 -30.58
N ALA A 175 -30.84 2.24 -31.92
CA ALA A 175 -31.64 1.25 -32.66
C ALA A 175 -31.22 -0.20 -32.37
N THR A 176 -29.97 -0.41 -31.94
CA THR A 176 -29.35 -1.70 -31.67
C THR A 176 -29.23 -2.01 -30.18
N ASN A 177 -29.38 -1.02 -29.30
CA ASN A 177 -29.27 -1.18 -27.86
C ASN A 177 -30.13 -0.16 -27.10
N ALA A 178 -31.17 -0.64 -26.43
CA ALA A 178 -32.10 0.19 -25.67
C ALA A 178 -31.69 0.42 -24.20
N VAL A 179 -30.59 -0.18 -23.73
CA VAL A 179 -30.12 -0.04 -22.35
C VAL A 179 -29.59 1.37 -22.12
N THR A 180 -29.97 1.98 -21.00
CA THR A 180 -29.49 3.29 -20.54
C THR A 180 -28.92 3.18 -19.14
N LEU A 181 -28.00 4.08 -18.79
CA LEU A 181 -27.34 4.11 -17.49
C LEU A 181 -28.33 4.56 -16.42
N ASP A 182 -28.13 4.09 -15.18
CA ASP A 182 -28.83 4.66 -14.03
C ASP A 182 -28.47 6.15 -13.94
N PRO A 183 -29.45 7.07 -13.85
CA PRO A 183 -29.19 8.51 -13.76
C PRO A 183 -28.23 8.91 -12.63
N ALA A 184 -28.09 8.10 -11.57
CA ALA A 184 -27.12 8.35 -10.50
C ALA A 184 -25.65 8.23 -10.96
N PHE A 185 -25.39 7.50 -12.04
CA PHE A 185 -24.05 7.33 -12.63
C PHE A 185 -23.91 8.05 -13.98
N ASP A 186 -24.96 8.69 -14.48
CA ASP A 186 -24.90 9.49 -15.70
C ASP A 186 -24.20 10.82 -15.42
N ASP A 187 -22.88 10.76 -15.28
CA ASP A 187 -22.01 11.88 -14.96
C ASP A 187 -20.67 11.74 -15.66
N VAL A 188 -20.05 12.87 -16.04
CA VAL A 188 -18.73 12.86 -16.68
C VAL A 188 -17.66 12.23 -15.78
N GLY A 189 -17.86 12.23 -14.46
CA GLY A 189 -16.97 11.57 -13.52
C GLY A 189 -16.98 10.04 -13.60
N TYR A 190 -18.04 9.43 -14.14
CA TYR A 190 -18.11 7.98 -14.36
C TYR A 190 -17.92 7.59 -15.83
N THR A 191 -18.39 8.43 -16.75
CA THR A 191 -18.28 8.22 -18.20
C THR A 191 -18.20 9.54 -18.95
N VAL A 192 -17.18 9.71 -19.78
CA VAL A 192 -17.08 10.87 -20.68
C VAL A 192 -18.21 10.92 -21.71
N MET A 193 -19.00 9.85 -21.87
CA MET A 193 -20.16 9.78 -22.74
C MET A 193 -21.41 10.45 -22.15
N SER A 194 -21.36 10.95 -20.92
CA SER A 194 -22.42 11.74 -20.31
C SER A 194 -22.39 13.21 -20.76
N TYR A 195 -23.55 13.86 -20.74
CA TYR A 195 -23.68 15.31 -20.90
C TYR A 195 -23.70 16.08 -19.57
N ASN A 196 -23.74 15.38 -18.44
CA ASN A 196 -23.62 16.00 -17.13
C ASN A 196 -22.14 16.26 -16.83
N ASN A 197 -21.65 17.37 -17.40
CA ASN A 197 -20.22 17.72 -17.44
C ASN A 197 -19.97 19.17 -17.00
N ASN A 198 -20.84 19.77 -16.19
CA ASN A 198 -20.70 21.15 -15.74
C ASN A 198 -19.62 21.30 -14.63
N TYR A 199 -18.38 20.94 -14.93
CA TYR A 199 -17.22 21.10 -14.06
C TYR A 199 -16.28 22.17 -14.62
N SER A 200 -15.59 22.92 -13.75
CA SER A 200 -14.61 23.91 -14.22
C SER A 200 -13.29 23.28 -14.70
N TYR A 201 -13.11 21.99 -14.47
CA TYR A 201 -12.01 21.16 -14.97
C TYR A 201 -12.60 19.79 -15.33
N LEU A 202 -12.27 19.26 -16.50
CA LEU A 202 -12.92 18.08 -17.07
C LEU A 202 -12.00 16.86 -17.13
N PRO A 203 -12.55 15.64 -17.29
CA PRO A 203 -11.77 14.43 -17.39
C PRO A 203 -10.65 14.49 -18.43
N THR A 204 -9.48 13.97 -18.07
CA THR A 204 -8.29 13.94 -18.94
C THR A 204 -8.02 12.57 -19.57
N THR A 205 -8.83 11.57 -19.21
CA THR A 205 -8.82 10.19 -19.70
C THR A 205 -10.26 9.67 -19.87
N PRO A 206 -10.46 8.52 -20.52
CA PRO A 206 -11.67 7.72 -20.30
C PRO A 206 -11.85 7.44 -18.80
N MET A 207 -13.09 7.45 -18.33
CA MET A 207 -13.43 7.22 -16.93
C MET A 207 -13.81 5.75 -16.66
N VAL A 208 -14.05 5.38 -15.41
CA VAL A 208 -14.22 3.99 -14.96
C VAL A 208 -15.18 3.17 -15.83
N LEU A 209 -16.37 3.70 -16.16
CA LEU A 209 -17.35 2.99 -16.98
C LEU A 209 -16.96 2.95 -18.47
N ASP A 210 -16.29 3.99 -18.96
CA ASP A 210 -15.76 4.02 -20.32
C ASP A 210 -14.74 2.90 -20.53
N ILE A 211 -13.83 2.73 -19.55
CA ILE A 211 -12.78 1.70 -19.56
C ILE A 211 -13.42 0.31 -19.55
N LEU A 212 -14.37 0.04 -18.64
CA LEU A 212 -15.09 -1.24 -18.62
C LEU A 212 -15.80 -1.52 -19.96
N ALA A 213 -16.50 -0.53 -20.51
CA ALA A 213 -17.20 -0.67 -21.78
C ALA A 213 -16.26 -0.93 -22.94
N ILE A 214 -15.18 -0.17 -23.08
CA ILE A 214 -14.25 -0.34 -24.19
C ILE A 214 -13.46 -1.65 -24.08
N GLN A 215 -13.10 -2.07 -22.87
CA GLN A 215 -12.45 -3.37 -22.63
C GLN A 215 -13.41 -4.54 -22.90
N SER A 216 -14.72 -4.38 -22.71
CA SER A 216 -15.69 -5.40 -23.13
C SER A 216 -15.74 -5.57 -24.66
N LEU A 217 -15.49 -4.49 -25.41
CA LEU A 217 -15.47 -4.50 -26.87
C LEU A 217 -14.15 -5.03 -27.43
N TYR A 218 -13.02 -4.63 -26.85
CA TYR A 218 -11.69 -4.83 -27.46
C TYR A 218 -10.72 -5.64 -26.59
N GLY A 219 -11.04 -5.89 -25.31
CA GLY A 219 -10.14 -6.47 -24.32
C GLY A 219 -9.22 -5.43 -23.68
N ALA A 220 -8.81 -5.69 -22.44
CA ALA A 220 -7.88 -4.86 -21.68
C ALA A 220 -6.47 -4.84 -22.28
N ASN A 221 -5.82 -3.67 -22.27
CA ASN A 221 -4.43 -3.55 -22.70
C ASN A 221 -3.47 -3.95 -21.57
N ASN A 222 -3.06 -5.20 -21.57
CA ASN A 222 -2.16 -5.76 -20.56
C ASN A 222 -0.67 -5.48 -20.84
N GLN A 223 -0.36 -4.49 -21.68
CA GLN A 223 1.01 -4.07 -22.03
C GLN A 223 1.28 -2.60 -21.67
N TRP A 224 0.29 -1.91 -21.13
CA TRP A 224 0.40 -0.51 -20.72
C TRP A 224 0.88 -0.43 -19.29
N MET A 225 2.00 0.27 -19.03
CA MET A 225 2.51 0.51 -17.67
C MET A 225 2.63 -0.81 -16.89
N THR A 226 3.60 -1.67 -17.26
CA THR A 226 3.73 -3.03 -16.68
C THR A 226 4.89 -3.17 -15.69
N GLY A 227 5.42 -2.05 -15.21
CA GLY A 227 6.54 -2.03 -14.26
C GLY A 227 6.19 -1.13 -13.11
N ASN A 228 7.00 -1.13 -12.07
CA ASN A 228 6.73 -0.35 -10.86
C ASN A 228 6.66 1.15 -11.18
N ASN A 229 5.46 1.70 -11.14
CA ASN A 229 5.13 3.05 -11.56
C ASN A 229 4.74 3.92 -10.36
N VAL A 230 5.10 5.20 -10.44
CA VAL A 230 4.77 6.20 -9.42
C VAL A 230 3.88 7.25 -10.07
N TYR A 231 2.65 7.35 -9.57
CA TYR A 231 1.66 8.31 -9.99
C TYR A 231 1.68 9.50 -9.03
N SER A 232 2.13 10.65 -9.54
CA SER A 232 2.21 11.90 -8.77
C SER A 232 1.86 13.10 -9.65
N TRP A 233 1.27 14.12 -9.05
CA TRP A 233 0.79 15.32 -9.71
C TRP A 233 1.44 16.55 -9.09
N THR A 234 1.62 17.62 -9.87
CA THR A 234 2.15 18.86 -9.30
C THR A 234 1.16 19.45 -8.29
N PRO A 235 1.62 20.21 -7.27
CA PRO A 235 0.73 20.65 -6.19
C PRO A 235 -0.35 21.66 -6.64
N THR A 236 -0.22 22.21 -7.85
CA THR A 236 -1.19 23.13 -8.48
C THR A 236 -1.92 22.50 -9.65
N GLN A 237 -1.90 21.17 -9.78
CA GLN A 237 -2.60 20.46 -10.84
C GLN A 237 -3.92 19.91 -10.30
N SER A 238 -5.02 20.19 -11.00
CA SER A 238 -6.29 19.50 -10.77
C SER A 238 -6.24 18.08 -11.36
N VAL A 239 -6.86 17.13 -10.67
CA VAL A 239 -6.87 15.71 -11.06
C VAL A 239 -8.31 15.28 -11.33
N PHE A 240 -8.55 14.83 -12.56
CA PHE A 240 -9.81 14.24 -12.98
C PHE A 240 -9.55 13.20 -14.06
N GLU A 241 -9.27 11.97 -13.64
CA GLU A 241 -8.82 10.88 -14.53
C GLU A 241 -8.97 9.53 -13.85
N THR A 242 -8.85 8.47 -14.64
CA THR A 242 -8.84 7.08 -14.14
C THR A 242 -7.51 6.43 -14.51
N ILE A 243 -6.83 5.85 -13.53
CA ILE A 243 -5.60 5.09 -13.73
C ILE A 243 -5.94 3.73 -14.34
N TRP A 244 -5.26 3.39 -15.43
CA TRP A 244 -5.12 2.04 -15.93
C TRP A 244 -3.64 1.67 -15.86
N ASP A 245 -3.36 0.57 -15.18
CA ASP A 245 -2.03 0.00 -15.00
C ASP A 245 -2.16 -1.52 -15.17
N ALA A 246 -1.27 -2.13 -15.96
CA ALA A 246 -1.36 -3.54 -16.31
C ALA A 246 -0.48 -4.43 -15.41
N GLY A 247 0.28 -3.85 -14.49
CA GLY A 247 0.95 -4.57 -13.43
C GLY A 247 2.28 -3.94 -13.04
N GLY A 248 2.84 -4.44 -11.95
CA GLY A 248 3.95 -3.79 -11.29
C GLY A 248 3.72 -3.86 -9.81
N VAL A 249 4.49 -3.06 -9.08
CA VAL A 249 4.17 -2.67 -7.71
C VAL A 249 4.18 -1.14 -7.73
N ASP A 250 2.99 -0.58 -7.69
CA ASP A 250 2.70 0.78 -8.12
C ASP A 250 2.31 1.65 -6.94
N THR A 251 2.59 2.94 -7.03
CA THR A 251 2.46 3.88 -5.91
C THR A 251 1.71 5.13 -6.35
N ILE A 252 0.70 5.52 -5.57
CA ILE A 252 0.16 6.88 -5.59
C ILE A 252 0.95 7.72 -4.59
N ASP A 253 1.68 8.73 -5.07
CA ASP A 253 2.53 9.59 -4.25
C ASP A 253 1.96 11.02 -4.17
N ALA A 254 1.37 11.33 -3.01
CA ALA A 254 0.81 12.62 -2.65
C ALA A 254 1.70 13.45 -1.70
N SER A 255 2.97 13.07 -1.51
CA SER A 255 3.90 13.73 -0.58
C SER A 255 4.09 15.23 -0.84
N ASN A 256 3.85 15.68 -2.06
CA ASN A 256 3.99 17.08 -2.47
C ASN A 256 2.68 17.90 -2.35
N GLN A 257 1.56 17.30 -1.96
CA GLN A 257 0.26 17.96 -1.98
C GLN A 257 0.15 19.04 -0.88
N LEU A 258 -0.53 20.14 -1.19
CA LEU A 258 -0.63 21.32 -0.30
C LEU A 258 -1.81 21.27 0.68
N ALA A 259 -2.51 20.14 0.75
CA ALA A 259 -3.63 19.91 1.64
C ALA A 259 -3.84 18.41 1.86
N ALA A 260 -4.61 18.08 2.91
CA ALA A 260 -5.00 16.72 3.22
C ALA A 260 -5.69 16.01 2.04
N VAL A 261 -5.18 14.82 1.72
CA VAL A 261 -5.65 13.88 0.70
C VAL A 261 -6.44 12.73 1.32
N SER A 262 -7.24 12.09 0.47
CA SER A 262 -7.84 10.80 0.77
C SER A 262 -7.53 9.88 -0.40
N LEU A 263 -6.69 8.89 -0.18
CA LEU A 263 -6.24 7.94 -1.19
C LEU A 263 -6.94 6.61 -0.93
N ASN A 264 -7.64 6.10 -1.94
CA ASN A 264 -8.29 4.80 -1.90
C ASN A 264 -7.77 3.95 -3.05
N LEU A 265 -7.04 2.88 -2.69
CA LEU A 265 -6.38 1.98 -3.63
C LEU A 265 -7.32 0.90 -4.17
N THR A 266 -8.59 0.89 -3.77
CA THR A 266 -9.58 -0.06 -4.25
C THR A 266 -10.05 0.30 -5.67
N GLU A 267 -10.10 -0.70 -6.54
CA GLU A 267 -10.61 -0.58 -7.90
C GLU A 267 -12.02 0.04 -7.95
N GLY A 268 -12.22 0.94 -8.92
CA GLY A 268 -13.47 1.67 -9.13
C GLY A 268 -13.78 2.74 -8.07
N GLN A 269 -12.95 2.88 -7.03
CA GLN A 269 -13.09 3.93 -6.03
C GLN A 269 -12.34 5.20 -6.44
N TYR A 270 -12.70 6.30 -5.78
CA TYR A 270 -12.18 7.64 -6.06
C TYR A 270 -11.38 8.16 -4.89
N SER A 271 -10.30 8.86 -5.23
CA SER A 271 -9.39 9.53 -4.32
C SER A 271 -9.52 11.05 -4.43
N LYS A 272 -9.33 11.72 -3.29
CA LYS A 272 -9.25 13.16 -3.15
C LYS A 272 -7.79 13.62 -3.23
N ILE A 273 -7.39 14.23 -4.35
CA ILE A 273 -6.02 14.69 -4.60
C ILE A 273 -5.98 15.85 -5.59
N GLY A 274 -4.93 16.67 -5.54
CA GLY A 274 -4.72 17.78 -6.46
C GLY A 274 -5.50 19.05 -6.09
N GLN A 275 -5.27 20.09 -6.89
CA GLN A 275 -5.91 21.38 -6.73
C GLN A 275 -7.43 21.26 -6.97
N ALA A 276 -8.21 21.73 -6.00
CA ALA A 276 -9.66 21.77 -6.13
C ALA A 276 -10.14 22.68 -7.27
N PHE A 277 -11.16 22.19 -7.97
CA PHE A 277 -11.91 22.87 -9.02
C PHE A 277 -13.40 22.88 -8.66
N THR A 278 -14.25 23.44 -9.50
CA THR A 278 -15.69 23.61 -9.21
C THR A 278 -16.50 22.46 -9.81
N ASP A 279 -17.36 21.83 -9.02
CA ASP A 279 -18.33 20.83 -9.48
C ASP A 279 -19.62 21.46 -10.07
N GLN A 280 -20.54 20.61 -10.51
CA GLN A 280 -21.82 21.02 -11.09
C GLN A 280 -22.73 21.80 -10.14
N GLY A 281 -22.57 21.60 -8.83
CA GLY A 281 -23.29 22.32 -7.79
C GLY A 281 -22.63 23.64 -7.39
N GLY A 282 -21.46 23.97 -7.96
CA GLY A 282 -20.68 25.15 -7.58
C GLY A 282 -19.76 24.94 -6.37
N ASN A 283 -19.57 23.70 -5.90
CA ASN A 283 -18.75 23.38 -4.74
C ASN A 283 -17.30 23.08 -5.14
N ALA A 284 -16.38 23.24 -4.19
CA ALA A 284 -14.99 22.81 -4.36
C ALA A 284 -14.92 21.27 -4.43
N PHE A 285 -14.24 20.76 -5.44
CA PHE A 285 -14.14 19.35 -5.77
C PHE A 285 -12.71 18.99 -6.18
N ASN A 286 -12.21 17.88 -5.66
CA ASN A 286 -10.96 17.23 -6.06
C ASN A 286 -10.98 15.72 -5.83
N GLN A 287 -12.18 15.12 -5.80
CA GLN A 287 -12.38 13.66 -5.69
C GLN A 287 -12.44 13.03 -7.10
N GLY A 288 -11.49 13.39 -7.96
CA GLY A 288 -11.52 13.10 -9.39
C GLY A 288 -10.59 11.99 -9.85
N LEU A 289 -9.73 11.46 -8.98
CA LEU A 289 -8.82 10.37 -9.34
C LEU A 289 -9.48 9.02 -9.07
N ALA A 290 -9.65 8.18 -10.08
CA ALA A 290 -10.14 6.81 -9.90
C ALA A 290 -9.10 5.77 -10.30
N ILE A 291 -9.28 4.54 -9.84
CA ILE A 291 -8.55 3.35 -10.33
C ILE A 291 -9.50 2.51 -11.17
N ALA A 292 -9.10 2.11 -12.37
CA ALA A 292 -9.93 1.26 -13.23
C ALA A 292 -10.08 -0.15 -12.64
N TYR A 293 -11.20 -0.81 -12.91
CA TYR A 293 -11.32 -2.24 -12.62
C TYR A 293 -10.28 -3.04 -13.40
N GLY A 294 -9.59 -3.94 -12.71
CA GLY A 294 -8.46 -4.72 -13.20
C GLY A 294 -7.09 -4.07 -13.06
N ALA A 295 -7.00 -2.76 -12.73
CA ALA A 295 -5.75 -2.10 -12.42
C ALA A 295 -5.41 -2.29 -10.93
N LYS A 296 -4.14 -2.58 -10.64
CA LYS A 296 -3.64 -2.81 -9.27
C LYS A 296 -2.72 -1.68 -8.87
N ILE A 297 -2.91 -1.16 -7.66
CA ILE A 297 -2.04 -0.16 -7.04
C ILE A 297 -1.80 -0.64 -5.61
N GLU A 298 -0.54 -0.83 -5.25
CA GLU A 298 -0.14 -1.46 -4.01
C GLU A 298 0.17 -0.42 -2.93
N ASN A 299 0.69 0.75 -3.28
CA ASN A 299 1.25 1.67 -2.30
C ASN A 299 0.60 3.06 -2.35
N ALA A 300 0.55 3.71 -1.19
CA ALA A 300 0.12 5.09 -1.05
C ALA A 300 1.06 5.87 -0.12
N THR A 301 1.49 7.05 -0.58
CA THR A 301 2.16 8.04 0.26
C THR A 301 1.24 9.25 0.38
N GLY A 302 0.87 9.60 1.61
CA GLY A 302 0.15 10.81 1.97
C GLY A 302 1.02 12.06 1.85
N SER A 303 0.48 13.16 2.30
CA SER A 303 1.03 14.51 2.28
C SER A 303 1.71 14.85 3.62
N ALA A 304 1.70 16.13 4.00
CA ALA A 304 2.20 16.60 5.31
C ALA A 304 1.04 17.06 6.23
N PHE A 305 -0.18 16.60 5.94
CA PHE A 305 -1.41 16.95 6.63
C PHE A 305 -2.14 15.68 7.04
N ASN A 306 -3.21 15.81 7.83
CA ASN A 306 -4.00 14.67 8.28
C ASN A 306 -4.72 13.98 7.11
N ASP A 307 -4.17 12.87 6.67
CA ASP A 307 -4.58 12.15 5.48
C ASP A 307 -5.42 10.91 5.80
N THR A 308 -6.03 10.35 4.76
CA THR A 308 -6.75 9.07 4.84
C THR A 308 -6.26 8.17 3.73
N LEU A 309 -5.61 7.07 4.08
CA LEU A 309 -5.05 6.08 3.16
C LEU A 309 -5.81 4.77 3.37
N ILE A 310 -6.46 4.30 2.31
CA ILE A 310 -7.22 3.05 2.30
C ILE A 310 -6.58 2.16 1.23
N GLY A 311 -6.06 1.02 1.66
CA GLY A 311 -5.48 -0.02 0.82
C GLY A 311 -6.56 -0.84 0.10
N ASN A 312 -6.22 -2.08 -0.20
CA ASN A 312 -7.08 -3.01 -0.91
C ASN A 312 -6.90 -4.45 -0.39
N ALA A 313 -6.84 -5.43 -1.29
CA ALA A 313 -6.71 -6.84 -0.93
C ALA A 313 -5.32 -7.42 -1.30
N LEU A 314 -4.39 -6.53 -1.62
CA LEU A 314 -3.00 -6.83 -1.92
C LEU A 314 -2.15 -6.39 -0.73
N ASP A 315 -0.93 -6.88 -0.65
CA ASP A 315 0.08 -6.36 0.28
C ASP A 315 0.35 -4.88 -0.02
N ASN A 316 -0.08 -3.98 0.86
CA ASN A 316 0.02 -2.55 0.71
C ASN A 316 1.14 -1.93 1.56
N THR A 317 1.81 -0.91 1.01
CA THR A 317 2.63 0.00 1.83
C THR A 317 1.96 1.36 1.94
N LEU A 318 1.56 1.72 3.17
CA LEU A 318 0.88 2.97 3.48
C LEU A 318 1.79 3.87 4.32
N ILE A 319 2.10 5.04 3.77
CA ILE A 319 2.96 6.06 4.41
C ILE A 319 2.12 7.32 4.58
N GLY A 320 1.59 7.57 5.78
CA GLY A 320 0.80 8.78 6.06
C GLY A 320 1.59 10.06 5.77
N GLY A 321 2.86 10.05 6.15
CA GLY A 321 3.70 11.25 6.15
C GLY A 321 3.59 11.96 7.48
N ALA A 322 3.82 13.27 7.50
CA ALA A 322 3.55 14.04 8.70
C ALA A 322 2.04 14.34 8.75
N GLY A 323 1.46 14.41 9.94
CA GLY A 323 0.02 14.62 10.06
C GLY A 323 -0.49 13.77 11.21
N ALA A 324 -1.80 13.76 11.43
CA ALA A 324 -2.42 12.70 12.20
C ALA A 324 -3.27 11.91 11.21
N ASP A 325 -2.71 10.81 10.73
CA ASP A 325 -3.19 10.13 9.53
C ASP A 325 -4.02 8.89 9.87
N TYR A 326 -4.99 8.59 9.02
CA TYR A 326 -5.75 7.36 9.09
C TYR A 326 -5.23 6.42 8.01
N MET A 327 -4.76 5.24 8.38
CA MET A 327 -4.25 4.22 7.46
C MET A 327 -4.99 2.90 7.70
N GLU A 328 -5.63 2.39 6.65
CA GLU A 328 -6.35 1.11 6.65
C GLU A 328 -5.85 0.26 5.48
N GLY A 329 -5.13 -0.83 5.73
CA GLY A 329 -4.52 -1.67 4.69
C GLY A 329 -5.55 -2.59 4.03
N GLY A 330 -6.29 -3.33 4.84
CA GLY A 330 -7.36 -4.19 4.37
C GLY A 330 -6.99 -5.65 4.50
N ALA A 331 -6.88 -6.37 3.38
CA ALA A 331 -6.44 -7.76 3.38
C ALA A 331 -5.10 -7.86 2.64
N GLY A 332 -4.28 -8.85 3.01
CA GLY A 332 -2.90 -8.94 2.55
C GLY A 332 -1.95 -8.70 3.72
N ASN A 333 -0.64 -8.72 3.44
CA ASN A 333 0.37 -8.37 4.44
C ASN A 333 0.74 -6.90 4.26
N ASP A 334 0.18 -6.05 5.09
CA ASP A 334 0.27 -4.60 4.96
C ASP A 334 1.43 -4.03 5.80
N SER A 335 1.97 -2.91 5.33
CA SER A 335 3.08 -2.19 5.96
C SER A 335 2.73 -0.72 6.17
N TYR A 336 2.84 -0.27 7.41
CA TYR A 336 2.49 1.08 7.83
C TYR A 336 3.72 1.84 8.30
N VAL A 337 3.84 3.10 7.90
CA VAL A 337 4.81 4.01 8.50
C VAL A 337 4.09 4.97 9.43
N VAL A 338 4.46 4.94 10.71
CA VAL A 338 3.91 5.79 11.76
C VAL A 338 4.99 6.77 12.21
N ASP A 339 4.69 8.07 12.14
CA ASP A 339 5.61 9.11 12.60
C ASP A 339 4.97 10.11 13.58
N ASN A 340 3.66 10.02 13.76
CA ASN A 340 2.89 10.89 14.62
C ASN A 340 2.02 10.11 15.60
N VAL A 341 1.93 10.60 16.84
CA VAL A 341 1.08 9.99 17.88
C VAL A 341 -0.41 10.04 17.55
N GLY A 342 -0.80 10.91 16.62
CA GLY A 342 -2.16 11.01 16.09
C GLY A 342 -2.47 10.03 14.96
N ASP A 343 -1.48 9.29 14.46
CA ASP A 343 -1.70 8.29 13.42
C ASP A 343 -2.55 7.13 13.96
N VAL A 344 -3.43 6.63 13.10
CA VAL A 344 -4.35 5.54 13.38
C VAL A 344 -4.14 4.47 12.32
N VAL A 345 -3.63 3.31 12.76
CA VAL A 345 -3.49 2.11 11.93
C VAL A 345 -4.67 1.18 12.20
N ILE A 346 -5.36 0.76 11.14
CA ILE A 346 -6.53 -0.13 11.19
C ILE A 346 -6.32 -1.32 10.26
N GLU A 347 -6.45 -2.53 10.81
CA GLU A 347 -6.65 -3.74 10.00
C GLU A 347 -8.12 -4.15 10.02
N GLN A 348 -8.72 -4.27 8.83
CA GLN A 348 -10.07 -4.80 8.68
C GLN A 348 -10.06 -6.11 7.91
N GLY A 349 -10.65 -7.14 8.52
CA GLY A 349 -10.76 -8.46 7.91
C GLY A 349 -9.45 -9.27 7.90
N PRO A 350 -8.60 -9.21 8.93
CA PRO A 350 -7.35 -9.96 8.94
C PRO A 350 -7.67 -11.45 8.81
N SER A 351 -7.14 -12.08 7.76
CA SER A 351 -7.02 -13.53 7.77
C SER A 351 -5.99 -13.88 8.83
N ALA A 352 -6.14 -15.01 9.51
CA ALA A 352 -5.13 -15.49 10.47
C ALA A 352 -3.77 -15.82 9.81
N SER A 353 -3.68 -15.70 8.47
CA SER A 353 -2.45 -15.85 7.70
C SER A 353 -1.73 -14.54 7.40
N ASP A 354 -2.44 -13.42 7.56
CA ASP A 354 -1.93 -12.09 7.23
C ASP A 354 -0.96 -11.67 8.34
N ILE A 355 0.13 -11.00 7.94
CA ILE A 355 1.21 -10.59 8.82
C ILE A 355 1.52 -9.14 8.53
N ASP A 356 1.01 -8.26 9.39
CA ASP A 356 1.07 -6.83 9.20
C ASP A 356 2.21 -6.20 10.00
N SER A 357 2.81 -5.17 9.43
CA SER A 357 4.05 -4.58 9.92
C SER A 357 3.95 -3.08 10.12
N VAL A 358 4.28 -2.62 11.33
CA VAL A 358 4.44 -1.20 11.63
C VAL A 358 5.92 -0.85 11.68
N TYR A 359 6.29 0.18 10.91
CA TYR A 359 7.58 0.86 10.98
C TYR A 359 7.36 2.20 11.70
N SER A 360 7.75 2.27 12.97
CA SER A 360 7.43 3.42 13.81
C SER A 360 8.65 4.30 14.08
N TYR A 361 8.51 5.60 13.80
CA TYR A 361 9.48 6.65 14.14
C TYR A 361 9.24 7.24 15.55
N ILE A 362 8.21 6.76 16.25
CA ILE A 362 7.85 7.11 17.63
C ILE A 362 7.68 5.85 18.47
N ASP A 363 7.64 6.04 19.79
CA ASP A 363 7.23 4.97 20.70
C ASP A 363 5.82 4.48 20.34
N TYR A 364 5.64 3.16 20.29
CA TYR A 364 4.43 2.59 19.71
C TYR A 364 3.97 1.31 20.42
N THR A 365 2.66 1.15 20.51
CA THR A 365 1.99 -0.05 20.98
C THR A 365 1.13 -0.60 19.85
N LEU A 366 1.33 -1.87 19.49
CA LEU A 366 0.57 -2.51 18.42
C LEU A 366 -0.92 -2.59 18.77
N GLY A 367 -1.76 -2.26 17.79
CA GLY A 367 -3.18 -2.63 17.80
C GLY A 367 -3.36 -4.15 17.79
N ALA A 368 -4.52 -4.64 18.19
CA ALA A 368 -4.77 -6.06 18.52
C ALA A 368 -4.63 -7.07 17.37
N THR A 369 -4.44 -6.61 16.14
CA THR A 369 -4.41 -7.41 14.90
C THR A 369 -3.11 -7.25 14.13
N LEU A 370 -2.10 -6.61 14.72
CA LEU A 370 -0.81 -6.37 14.09
C LEU A 370 0.24 -7.32 14.69
N GLU A 371 1.12 -7.87 13.85
CA GLU A 371 2.08 -8.89 14.26
C GLU A 371 3.48 -8.31 14.48
N ASN A 372 3.91 -7.36 13.64
CA ASN A 372 5.29 -6.88 13.66
C ASN A 372 5.38 -5.39 14.00
N LEU A 373 6.30 -5.04 14.90
CA LEU A 373 6.70 -3.66 15.17
C LEU A 373 8.21 -3.51 14.97
N ASN A 374 8.61 -2.58 14.12
CA ASN A 374 9.99 -2.21 13.88
C ASN A 374 10.18 -0.74 14.28
N LEU A 375 11.02 -0.48 15.27
CA LEU A 375 11.40 0.88 15.65
C LEU A 375 12.40 1.44 14.64
N VAL A 376 12.20 2.71 14.28
CA VAL A 376 13.04 3.45 13.33
C VAL A 376 13.38 4.81 13.93
N GLY A 377 14.51 5.39 13.52
CA GLY A 377 14.90 6.73 13.95
C GLY A 377 15.22 6.79 15.44
N ASN A 378 14.45 7.59 16.19
CA ASN A 378 14.71 7.86 17.62
C ASN A 378 13.68 7.22 18.55
N ALA A 379 12.75 6.40 18.04
CA ALA A 379 11.83 5.65 18.87
C ALA A 379 12.59 4.69 19.78
N VAL A 380 12.16 4.49 21.02
CA VAL A 380 12.85 3.60 21.96
C VAL A 380 11.93 2.63 22.67
N ASN A 381 10.62 2.84 22.68
CA ASN A 381 9.68 1.92 23.31
C ASN A 381 8.81 1.20 22.26
N ALA A 382 8.85 -0.13 22.28
CA ALA A 382 7.97 -0.99 21.48
C ALA A 382 7.15 -1.87 22.43
N THR A 383 5.83 -1.86 22.24
CA THR A 383 4.92 -2.75 22.97
C THR A 383 4.09 -3.56 21.98
N GLY A 384 4.07 -4.88 22.13
CA GLY A 384 3.21 -5.79 21.38
C GLY A 384 1.77 -5.79 21.90
N ASN A 385 1.05 -6.87 21.64
CA ASN A 385 -0.35 -7.03 21.99
C ASN A 385 -0.60 -8.41 22.66
N SER A 386 -1.66 -9.13 22.27
CA SER A 386 -1.99 -10.46 22.81
C SER A 386 -1.68 -11.62 21.84
N LEU A 387 -1.17 -11.30 20.66
CA LEU A 387 -0.74 -12.23 19.62
C LEU A 387 0.73 -12.58 19.81
N ASN A 388 1.25 -13.49 18.96
CA ASN A 388 2.68 -13.71 18.90
C ASN A 388 3.32 -12.62 18.02
N ASN A 389 3.97 -11.65 18.66
CA ASN A 389 4.56 -10.50 18.00
C ASN A 389 6.05 -10.68 17.70
N THR A 390 6.52 -10.00 16.64
CA THR A 390 7.95 -9.74 16.45
C THR A 390 8.23 -8.26 16.66
N LEU A 391 8.98 -7.94 17.71
CA LEU A 391 9.42 -6.59 18.02
C LEU A 391 10.91 -6.45 17.68
N ARG A 392 11.23 -5.47 16.85
CA ARG A 392 12.60 -5.11 16.50
C ARG A 392 12.89 -3.68 16.91
N GLY A 393 13.91 -3.52 17.74
CA GLY A 393 14.50 -2.25 18.11
C GLY A 393 15.39 -1.65 17.02
N ASN A 394 16.10 -0.58 17.37
CA ASN A 394 17.05 0.15 16.55
C ASN A 394 18.43 0.20 17.24
N ASP A 395 19.25 1.19 16.91
CA ASP A 395 20.61 1.30 17.46
C ASP A 395 20.66 2.04 18.82
N GLY A 396 19.51 2.43 19.38
CA GLY A 396 19.41 3.12 20.66
C GLY A 396 18.96 2.19 21.78
N ASP A 397 19.11 2.64 23.03
CA ASP A 397 18.67 1.90 24.22
C ASP A 397 17.14 1.68 24.19
N ASN A 398 16.68 0.50 23.82
CA ASN A 398 15.26 0.19 23.61
C ASN A 398 14.62 -0.50 24.81
N VAL A 399 13.32 -0.32 24.96
CA VAL A 399 12.45 -1.12 25.82
C VAL A 399 11.49 -1.89 24.93
N LEU A 400 11.64 -3.21 24.90
CA LEU A 400 10.81 -4.12 24.13
C LEU A 400 9.93 -4.92 25.09
N ASP A 401 8.61 -4.75 24.96
CA ASP A 401 7.60 -5.47 25.74
C ASP A 401 6.70 -6.24 24.78
N GLY A 402 6.89 -7.57 24.68
CA GLY A 402 6.10 -8.44 23.82
C GLY A 402 4.59 -8.36 24.08
N GLY A 403 4.21 -8.00 25.31
CA GLY A 403 2.86 -8.22 25.80
C GLY A 403 2.64 -9.71 26.05
N ALA A 404 1.40 -10.15 25.89
CA ALA A 404 1.08 -11.57 26.03
C ALA A 404 1.24 -12.26 24.68
N GLY A 405 1.83 -13.45 24.66
CA GLY A 405 2.08 -14.13 23.39
C GLY A 405 3.29 -15.03 23.54
N ALA A 406 3.70 -15.69 22.48
CA ALA A 406 5.05 -16.22 22.38
C ALA A 406 5.82 -15.32 21.43
N ASP A 407 6.53 -14.33 21.99
CA ASP A 407 7.04 -13.19 21.24
C ASP A 407 8.51 -13.35 20.86
N ILE A 408 8.93 -12.63 19.81
CA ILE A 408 10.33 -12.49 19.42
C ILE A 408 10.72 -11.03 19.63
N MET A 409 11.68 -10.79 20.51
CA MET A 409 12.22 -9.45 20.77
C MET A 409 13.69 -9.37 20.33
N ILE A 410 14.00 -8.37 19.51
CA ILE A 410 15.32 -8.16 18.90
C ILE A 410 15.74 -6.72 19.21
N GLY A 411 16.66 -6.52 20.14
CA GLY A 411 17.11 -5.20 20.61
C GLY A 411 17.85 -4.42 19.54
N GLY A 412 19.08 -4.83 19.24
CA GLY A 412 19.87 -4.19 18.21
C GLY A 412 21.24 -3.78 18.75
N LEU A 413 21.52 -2.48 18.76
CA LEU A 413 22.66 -1.91 19.49
C LEU A 413 22.11 -1.08 20.65
N GLY A 414 22.97 -0.75 21.62
CA GLY A 414 22.56 -0.01 22.81
C GLY A 414 22.35 -0.92 24.01
N ASN A 415 21.86 -0.34 25.10
CA ASN A 415 21.51 -1.06 26.32
C ASN A 415 19.99 -1.30 26.33
N ASP A 416 19.60 -2.48 25.90
CA ASP A 416 18.20 -2.83 25.71
C ASP A 416 17.59 -3.44 26.98
N THR A 417 16.29 -3.20 27.17
CA THR A 417 15.48 -3.81 28.21
C THR A 417 14.36 -4.62 27.59
N TYR A 418 14.34 -5.90 27.90
CA TYR A 418 13.35 -6.85 27.42
C TYR A 418 12.38 -7.24 28.54
N ILE A 419 11.08 -7.11 28.30
CA ILE A 419 10.04 -7.54 29.23
C ILE A 419 9.53 -8.91 28.79
N VAL A 420 9.72 -9.91 29.65
CA VAL A 420 9.33 -11.31 29.39
C VAL A 420 8.20 -11.67 30.34
N ASP A 421 7.01 -11.92 29.81
CA ASP A 421 5.87 -12.40 30.58
C ASP A 421 5.47 -13.84 30.27
N ASN A 422 5.98 -14.39 29.16
CA ASN A 422 5.74 -15.75 28.74
C ASN A 422 7.06 -16.52 28.62
N SER A 423 7.09 -17.74 29.16
CA SER A 423 8.24 -18.65 29.03
C SER A 423 8.59 -19.05 27.60
N ALA A 424 7.69 -18.79 26.64
CA ALA A 424 7.89 -19.02 25.22
C ALA A 424 8.48 -17.81 24.48
N ASP A 425 8.67 -16.67 25.16
CA ASP A 425 9.30 -15.49 24.56
C ASP A 425 10.77 -15.77 24.25
N VAL A 426 11.22 -15.25 23.11
CA VAL A 426 12.57 -15.41 22.60
C VAL A 426 13.22 -14.05 22.44
N ILE A 427 14.30 -13.84 23.19
CA ILE A 427 15.17 -12.67 23.00
C ILE A 427 16.33 -13.05 22.07
N SER A 428 16.55 -12.21 21.07
CA SER A 428 17.71 -12.28 20.18
C SER A 428 18.56 -11.02 20.31
N GLU A 429 19.51 -11.05 21.24
CA GLU A 429 20.54 -10.03 21.35
C GLU A 429 21.80 -10.45 20.58
N THR A 430 22.17 -9.66 19.58
CA THR A 430 23.28 -10.00 18.67
C THR A 430 24.47 -9.07 18.80
N SER A 431 24.31 -7.93 19.46
CA SER A 431 25.44 -7.09 19.76
C SER A 431 26.37 -7.77 20.76
N SER A 432 27.67 -7.48 20.64
CA SER A 432 28.70 -8.03 21.50
C SER A 432 29.65 -6.94 21.99
N GLN A 433 29.18 -5.69 22.03
CA GLN A 433 30.03 -4.60 22.51
C GLN A 433 30.13 -4.69 24.03
N ALA A 434 31.35 -4.71 24.56
CA ALA A 434 31.57 -4.91 25.99
C ALA A 434 31.05 -3.77 26.89
N ASN A 435 30.59 -2.66 26.30
CA ASN A 435 30.02 -1.50 27.02
C ASN A 435 28.50 -1.47 26.96
N GLU A 436 27.87 -2.39 26.24
CA GLU A 436 26.42 -2.57 26.23
C GLU A 436 26.07 -3.54 27.37
N ILE A 437 24.97 -3.23 28.06
CA ILE A 437 24.48 -3.95 29.22
C ILE A 437 22.98 -4.15 29.03
N ASP A 438 22.62 -5.33 28.57
CA ASP A 438 21.26 -5.69 28.24
C ASP A 438 20.57 -6.32 29.44
N THR A 439 19.29 -5.98 29.61
CA THR A 439 18.52 -6.31 30.81
C THR A 439 17.24 -7.03 30.46
N VAL A 440 17.04 -8.20 31.07
CA VAL A 440 15.77 -8.92 31.02
C VAL A 440 15.00 -8.67 32.31
N ARG A 441 13.72 -8.31 32.19
CA ARG A 441 12.76 -8.27 33.29
C ARG A 441 11.72 -9.35 33.06
N ALA A 442 11.78 -10.43 33.83
CA ALA A 442 10.97 -11.61 33.60
C ALA A 442 9.93 -11.81 34.71
N SER A 443 8.66 -12.00 34.38
CA SER A 443 7.64 -12.46 35.33
C SER A 443 7.36 -13.97 35.22
N ALA A 444 8.06 -14.65 34.30
CA ALA A 444 8.11 -16.08 34.11
C ALA A 444 9.52 -16.62 34.38
N ASN A 445 9.64 -17.95 34.46
CA ASN A 445 10.94 -18.59 34.50
C ASN A 445 11.78 -18.22 33.27
N TYR A 446 13.05 -17.88 33.47
CA TYR A 446 13.89 -17.43 32.36
C TYR A 446 15.34 -17.89 32.46
N ALA A 447 15.95 -18.11 31.30
CA ALA A 447 17.38 -18.38 31.16
C ALA A 447 17.94 -17.37 30.16
N LEU A 448 18.99 -16.64 30.54
CA LEU A 448 19.63 -15.67 29.67
C LEU A 448 20.28 -16.38 28.48
N ASN A 449 19.98 -15.89 27.28
CA ASN A 449 20.75 -16.18 26.07
C ASN A 449 22.09 -15.43 26.11
N ALA A 450 22.96 -15.65 25.12
CA ALA A 450 24.20 -14.90 24.98
C ALA A 450 23.95 -13.38 24.83
N ASN A 451 24.92 -12.58 25.26
CA ASN A 451 24.90 -11.11 25.20
C ASN A 451 23.80 -10.46 26.05
N LEU A 452 23.31 -11.15 27.08
CA LEU A 452 22.42 -10.56 28.07
C LEU A 452 23.14 -10.58 29.42
N GLU A 453 23.24 -9.43 30.08
CA GLU A 453 24.04 -9.27 31.28
C GLU A 453 23.19 -9.31 32.56
N ASN A 454 21.98 -8.76 32.54
CA ASN A 454 21.16 -8.65 33.73
C ASN A 454 19.83 -9.41 33.59
N LEU A 455 19.43 -10.12 34.65
CA LEU A 455 18.09 -10.69 34.82
C LEU A 455 17.47 -10.17 36.12
N TYR A 456 16.31 -9.53 36.01
CA TYR A 456 15.46 -9.18 37.13
C TYR A 456 14.18 -10.00 37.06
N LEU A 457 14.00 -10.91 38.00
CA LEU A 457 12.73 -11.58 38.21
C LEU A 457 11.76 -10.57 38.83
N THR A 458 10.55 -10.55 38.32
CA THR A 458 9.48 -9.62 38.70
C THR A 458 8.24 -10.40 39.13
N GLY A 459 7.22 -9.68 39.63
CA GLY A 459 6.04 -10.32 40.22
C GLY A 459 6.33 -10.94 41.59
N THR A 460 5.57 -11.97 41.96
CA THR A 460 5.67 -12.65 43.26
C THR A 460 5.63 -14.18 43.12
N GLY A 461 5.89 -14.68 41.92
CA GLY A 461 5.87 -16.10 41.63
C GLY A 461 7.16 -16.78 42.09
N ASN A 462 7.06 -18.06 42.45
CA ASN A 462 8.24 -18.89 42.71
C ASN A 462 8.84 -19.33 41.36
N ILE A 463 9.68 -18.47 40.80
CA ILE A 463 10.27 -18.63 39.47
C ILE A 463 11.79 -18.76 39.53
N TYR A 464 12.39 -19.34 38.49
CA TYR A 464 13.84 -19.49 38.37
C TYR A 464 14.45 -18.51 37.36
N GLY A 465 15.70 -18.15 37.62
CA GLY A 465 16.56 -17.37 36.75
C GLY A 465 17.88 -18.11 36.53
N ILE A 466 18.26 -18.31 35.28
CA ILE A 466 19.54 -18.91 34.90
C ILE A 466 20.33 -17.88 34.08
N GLY A 467 21.59 -17.63 34.43
CA GLY A 467 22.48 -16.80 33.62
C GLY A 467 23.08 -17.55 32.42
N ASN A 468 24.14 -17.00 31.83
CA ASN A 468 24.79 -17.52 30.64
C ASN A 468 26.26 -17.87 30.91
N ALA A 469 27.18 -17.51 30.02
CA ALA A 469 28.63 -17.75 30.18
C ALA A 469 29.43 -16.48 30.53
N GLN A 470 28.75 -15.33 30.64
CA GLN A 470 29.27 -14.02 31.00
C GLN A 470 29.05 -13.76 32.49
N ASN A 471 29.60 -12.67 33.01
CA ASN A 471 29.33 -12.25 34.38
C ASN A 471 27.95 -11.59 34.45
N ASN A 472 26.98 -12.30 35.03
CA ASN A 472 25.60 -11.85 35.12
C ASN A 472 25.26 -11.23 36.47
N LEU A 473 24.28 -10.33 36.45
CA LEU A 473 23.54 -9.89 37.64
C LEU A 473 22.16 -10.54 37.61
N LEU A 474 21.89 -11.44 38.56
CA LEU A 474 20.59 -12.09 38.73
C LEU A 474 19.92 -11.56 40.01
N VAL A 475 18.76 -10.95 39.88
CA VAL A 475 17.96 -10.43 40.99
C VAL A 475 16.62 -11.13 41.02
N GLY A 476 16.29 -11.78 42.13
CA GLY A 476 15.01 -12.43 42.38
C GLY A 476 13.89 -11.44 42.74
N ASN A 477 12.70 -12.00 42.96
CA ASN A 477 11.49 -11.31 43.36
C ASN A 477 11.15 -11.61 44.84
N ASP A 478 9.89 -11.41 45.24
CA ASP A 478 9.43 -11.65 46.62
C ASP A 478 9.02 -13.12 46.88
N GLY A 479 9.11 -14.00 45.87
CA GLY A 479 8.78 -15.42 45.93
C GLY A 479 10.03 -16.28 46.02
N ASN A 480 9.85 -17.57 46.29
CA ASN A 480 10.96 -18.51 46.41
C ASN A 480 11.62 -18.74 45.04
N ASN A 481 12.79 -18.16 44.82
CA ASN A 481 13.50 -18.20 43.55
C ASN A 481 14.64 -19.21 43.54
N GLN A 482 14.93 -19.74 42.35
CA GLN A 482 16.15 -20.49 42.09
C GLN A 482 17.01 -19.68 41.13
N LEU A 483 18.16 -19.20 41.60
CA LEU A 483 19.11 -18.41 40.84
C LEU A 483 20.35 -19.27 40.56
N VAL A 484 20.70 -19.45 39.29
CA VAL A 484 21.90 -20.18 38.87
C VAL A 484 22.68 -19.28 37.92
N GLY A 485 23.89 -18.88 38.30
CA GLY A 485 24.73 -17.97 37.51
C GLY A 485 25.06 -18.49 36.11
N GLY A 486 25.26 -19.80 35.98
CA GLY A 486 25.90 -20.35 34.78
C GLY A 486 27.41 -20.22 34.94
N ALA A 487 28.14 -20.07 33.83
CA ALA A 487 29.57 -19.78 33.90
C ALA A 487 29.80 -18.27 33.89
N GLY A 488 30.99 -17.82 34.31
CA GLY A 488 31.25 -16.39 34.51
C GLY A 488 31.31 -16.10 35.99
N LEU A 489 31.51 -14.85 36.42
CA LEU A 489 31.51 -14.45 37.82
C LEU A 489 30.27 -13.64 38.14
N ASP A 490 29.28 -14.32 38.71
CA ASP A 490 27.93 -13.83 38.83
C ASP A 490 27.62 -13.19 40.19
N THR A 491 26.74 -12.19 40.17
CA THR A 491 26.12 -11.61 41.37
C THR A 491 24.68 -12.09 41.45
N MET A 492 24.32 -12.75 42.55
CA MET A 492 22.96 -13.26 42.76
C MET A 492 22.35 -12.63 44.02
N ILE A 493 21.14 -12.09 43.86
CA ILE A 493 20.39 -11.40 44.92
C ILE A 493 19.00 -12.02 44.97
N GLY A 494 18.65 -12.77 46.01
CA GLY A 494 17.43 -13.57 46.10
C GLY A 494 16.18 -12.72 46.28
N GLY A 495 16.24 -11.76 47.20
CA GLY A 495 15.09 -10.94 47.55
C GLY A 495 14.41 -11.51 48.77
N LYS A 496 13.08 -11.66 48.73
CA LYS A 496 12.36 -12.34 49.82
C LYS A 496 11.92 -13.72 49.37
N GLY A 497 11.54 -14.54 50.34
CA GLY A 497 11.15 -15.91 50.10
C GLY A 497 12.31 -16.83 50.45
N ASN A 498 12.13 -18.12 50.25
CA ASN A 498 13.17 -19.10 50.49
C ASN A 498 13.89 -19.38 49.16
N ASP A 499 15.07 -18.79 49.01
CA ASP A 499 15.79 -18.75 47.75
C ASP A 499 16.88 -19.84 47.67
N ALA A 500 17.24 -20.21 46.45
CA ALA A 500 18.30 -21.18 46.19
C ALA A 500 19.33 -20.62 45.20
N TYR A 501 20.60 -20.67 45.58
CA TYR A 501 21.74 -20.15 44.83
C TYR A 501 22.62 -21.27 44.29
N GLY A 502 22.65 -21.47 42.98
CA GLY A 502 23.57 -22.38 42.31
C GLY A 502 24.92 -21.73 42.08
N ILE A 503 25.95 -22.22 42.77
CA ILE A 503 27.32 -21.71 42.75
C ILE A 503 28.23 -22.66 41.97
N ASP A 504 28.69 -22.24 40.79
CA ASP A 504 29.50 -23.07 39.89
C ASP A 504 31.00 -22.70 39.92
N GLN A 505 31.35 -21.67 40.69
CA GLN A 505 32.73 -21.34 41.04
C GLN A 505 32.86 -20.60 42.38
N VAL A 506 34.03 -20.75 43.01
CA VAL A 506 34.28 -20.23 44.37
C VAL A 506 34.17 -18.70 44.49
N GLY A 507 34.36 -17.96 43.39
CA GLY A 507 34.34 -16.49 43.40
C GLY A 507 32.96 -15.91 43.72
N GLU A 508 31.89 -16.57 43.31
CA GLU A 508 30.49 -16.16 43.56
C GLU A 508 30.12 -16.14 45.04
N LEU A 509 30.79 -16.91 45.89
CA LEU A 509 30.53 -16.90 47.33
C LEU A 509 30.63 -15.50 47.94
N ALA A 510 31.47 -14.65 47.38
CA ALA A 510 31.64 -13.25 47.80
C ALA A 510 30.61 -12.28 47.20
N LEU A 511 29.79 -12.74 46.25
CA LEU A 511 28.87 -11.93 45.44
C LEU A 511 27.39 -12.27 45.63
N VAL A 512 27.07 -13.36 46.34
CA VAL A 512 25.70 -13.60 46.83
C VAL A 512 25.31 -12.48 47.79
N GLN A 513 24.06 -12.00 47.68
CA GLN A 513 23.50 -10.99 48.57
C GLN A 513 22.15 -11.42 49.09
N GLU A 514 22.06 -11.51 50.41
CA GLU A 514 20.83 -11.77 51.16
C GLU A 514 20.70 -10.76 52.30
N LEU A 515 19.47 -10.40 52.67
CA LEU A 515 19.22 -9.58 53.86
C LEU A 515 18.61 -10.42 54.99
N ALA A 516 18.79 -9.92 56.22
CA ALA A 516 18.26 -10.59 57.39
C ALA A 516 16.72 -10.63 57.40
N ASN A 517 16.17 -11.81 57.72
CA ASN A 517 14.73 -12.08 57.84
C ASN A 517 13.95 -12.06 56.52
N GLU A 518 14.61 -12.36 55.40
CA GLU A 518 13.95 -12.44 54.09
C GLU A 518 13.56 -13.87 53.69
N GLY A 519 14.09 -14.90 54.35
CA GLY A 519 13.89 -16.27 53.90
C GLY A 519 14.45 -17.36 54.81
N THR A 520 14.48 -18.56 54.25
CA THR A 520 15.39 -19.64 54.65
C THR A 520 16.04 -20.14 53.38
N ASP A 521 17.33 -19.84 53.25
CA ASP A 521 17.97 -19.77 51.94
C ASP A 521 19.04 -20.84 51.79
N LEU A 522 19.11 -21.40 50.59
CA LEU A 522 19.93 -22.56 50.25
C LEU A 522 21.08 -22.17 49.33
N LEU A 523 22.30 -22.40 49.78
CA LEU A 523 23.50 -22.32 48.94
C LEU A 523 23.84 -23.71 48.38
N VAL A 524 23.79 -23.86 47.05
CA VAL A 524 24.11 -25.10 46.33
C VAL A 524 25.49 -24.98 45.67
N ILE A 525 26.47 -25.71 46.19
CA ILE A 525 27.84 -25.72 45.68
C ILE A 525 28.02 -26.80 44.63
N GLU A 526 28.16 -26.39 43.37
CA GLU A 526 28.24 -27.27 42.20
C GLU A 526 29.67 -27.44 41.66
N TYR A 527 30.58 -26.51 41.99
CA TYR A 527 31.99 -26.58 41.58
C TYR A 527 32.77 -27.70 42.25
N SER A 528 33.85 -28.16 41.62
CA SER A 528 34.72 -29.20 42.20
C SER A 528 35.78 -28.61 43.14
N ALA A 529 36.05 -29.31 44.25
CA ALA A 529 37.05 -28.90 45.22
C ALA A 529 38.47 -28.90 44.61
N THR A 530 39.17 -27.78 44.73
CA THR A 530 40.60 -27.65 44.36
C THR A 530 41.42 -27.20 45.57
N ALA A 531 42.75 -27.16 45.45
CA ALA A 531 43.60 -26.62 46.52
C ALA A 531 43.30 -25.14 46.84
N GLN A 532 42.71 -24.41 45.89
CA GLN A 532 42.32 -23.00 46.02
C GLN A 532 40.83 -22.82 46.31
N ALA A 533 40.01 -23.85 46.11
CA ALA A 533 38.55 -23.79 46.16
C ALA A 533 37.97 -25.01 46.90
N ASN A 534 38.46 -25.33 48.10
CA ASN A 534 37.93 -26.42 48.92
C ASN A 534 37.40 -25.96 50.30
N ILE A 535 37.45 -24.65 50.57
CA ILE A 535 36.92 -24.06 51.79
C ILE A 535 35.64 -23.29 51.44
N ILE A 536 34.57 -23.60 52.15
CA ILE A 536 33.32 -22.85 52.13
C ILE A 536 33.18 -22.23 53.52
N ASP A 537 33.28 -20.90 53.61
CA ASP A 537 33.16 -20.19 54.88
C ASP A 537 31.87 -19.37 54.91
N LEU A 538 30.86 -19.89 55.61
CA LEU A 538 29.56 -19.22 55.74
C LEU A 538 29.63 -17.99 56.67
N ASN A 539 30.77 -17.72 57.33
CA ASN A 539 30.98 -16.49 58.10
C ASN A 539 31.33 -15.28 57.22
N GLN A 540 31.46 -15.45 55.90
CA GLN A 540 31.61 -14.35 54.95
C GLN A 540 30.39 -13.43 55.02
N THR A 541 30.61 -12.13 54.86
CA THR A 541 29.54 -11.12 54.97
C THR A 541 28.40 -11.34 53.98
N SER A 542 28.70 -11.86 52.79
CA SER A 542 27.74 -12.23 51.74
C SER A 542 26.86 -13.43 52.11
N LEU A 543 27.30 -14.27 53.06
CA LEU A 543 26.66 -15.56 53.39
C LEU A 543 26.13 -15.62 54.83
N LEU A 544 26.14 -14.49 55.57
CA LEU A 544 25.70 -14.44 56.97
C LEU A 544 24.21 -14.79 57.15
N HIS A 545 23.43 -14.64 56.09
CA HIS A 545 21.99 -14.84 56.03
C HIS A 545 21.61 -16.04 55.15
N ILE A 546 22.53 -16.98 54.97
CA ILE A 546 22.27 -18.28 54.37
C ILE A 546 22.21 -19.32 55.49
N GLU A 547 21.10 -20.06 55.56
CA GLU A 547 20.86 -21.08 56.58
C GLU A 547 21.25 -22.48 56.13
N ASP A 548 21.00 -22.81 54.87
CA ASP A 548 21.19 -24.17 54.34
C ASP A 548 22.32 -24.21 53.31
N VAL A 549 23.08 -25.31 53.33
CA VAL A 549 24.12 -25.58 52.33
C VAL A 549 24.02 -27.01 51.80
N ALA A 550 24.01 -27.14 50.49
CA ALA A 550 24.10 -28.41 49.78
C ALA A 550 25.39 -28.43 48.94
N ILE A 551 26.16 -29.50 49.03
CA ILE A 551 27.38 -29.67 48.23
C ILE A 551 27.17 -30.83 47.27
N THR A 552 27.06 -30.52 45.99
CA THR A 552 26.88 -31.48 44.89
C THR A 552 28.16 -31.64 44.07
N GLY A 553 29.08 -30.68 44.16
CA GLY A 553 30.39 -30.70 43.52
C GLY A 553 31.32 -31.82 44.00
N ALA A 554 32.25 -32.22 43.12
CA ALA A 554 33.16 -33.34 43.38
C ALA A 554 34.37 -32.93 44.24
N GLY A 555 34.81 -33.82 45.13
CA GLY A 555 36.03 -33.65 45.93
C GLY A 555 35.77 -33.42 47.42
N GLY A 556 36.82 -33.10 48.18
CA GLY A 556 36.75 -32.92 49.62
C GLY A 556 36.63 -31.45 50.01
N PHE A 557 35.49 -31.07 50.58
CA PHE A 557 35.24 -29.73 51.08
C PHE A 557 35.43 -29.63 52.61
N THR A 558 35.92 -28.48 53.05
CA THR A 558 35.86 -28.05 54.46
C THR A 558 34.84 -26.92 54.56
N VAL A 559 33.80 -27.13 55.36
CA VAL A 559 32.72 -26.16 55.55
C VAL A 559 32.84 -25.57 56.96
N TYR A 560 32.93 -24.25 57.05
CA TYR A 560 32.79 -23.50 58.29
C TYR A 560 31.38 -22.93 58.35
N GLY A 561 30.59 -23.40 59.32
CA GLY A 561 29.26 -22.85 59.58
C GLY A 561 29.33 -21.43 60.13
N ASN A 562 28.29 -20.65 59.88
CA ASN A 562 28.05 -19.40 60.60
C ASN A 562 27.49 -19.72 62.00
N THR A 563 27.53 -18.73 62.90
CA THR A 563 26.97 -18.86 64.26
C THR A 563 25.50 -18.43 64.34
N SER A 564 24.89 -18.10 63.19
CA SER A 564 23.56 -17.53 63.02
C SER A 564 22.46 -18.49 63.46
#